data_AF-A0A353J5V3-F1
#
_entry.id   AF-A0A353J5V3-F1
#
_cell.length_a   1.000
_cell.length_b   1.000
_cell.length_c   1.000
_cell.angle_alpha   90.00
_cell.angle_beta   90.00
_cell.angle_gamma   90.00
#
_symmetry.space_group_name_H-M   'P 1'
#
loop_
_entity.id
_entity.type
_entity.pdbx_description
1 polymer ?
#
loop_
_entity_poly.entity_id
_entity_poly.type
_entity_poly.pdbx_seq_one_letter_code
_entity_poly.pdbx_strand_id
1 'polypeptide(L)' 'MQFNVITIFPGLINSYCQESLLGKAQKKKLIKVNAVNLRDFAVDKHNSVDDAPYGGGPGMV' A
#
# COMPACT_ATOMS: atom_id res chain seq x y z
N MET A 1 0.27 -16.25 -9.81
CA MET A 1 0.05 -14.84 -10.18
C MET A 1 0.38 -13.95 -8.99
N GLN A 2 1.01 -12.78 -9.20
CA GLN A 2 1.42 -11.89 -8.11
C GLN A 2 0.88 -10.48 -8.32
N PHE A 3 0.34 -9.90 -7.25
CA PHE A 3 -0.18 -8.53 -7.22
C PHE A 3 0.63 -7.72 -6.22
N ASN A 4 1.11 -6.55 -6.65
CA ASN A 4 1.73 -5.57 -5.77
C ASN A 4 0.79 -4.37 -5.66
N VAL A 5 0.48 -3.96 -4.42
CA VAL A 5 -0.39 -2.83 -4.13
C VAL A 5 0.45 -1.77 -3.43
N ILE A 6 0.69 -0.65 -4.10
CA ILE A 6 1.39 0.51 -3.50
C ILE A 6 0.35 1.30 -2.70
N THR A 7 0.61 1.51 -1.41
CA THR A 7 -0.29 2.21 -0.50
C THR A 7 0.47 2.80 0.68
N ILE A 8 -0.12 3.77 1.37
CA ILE A 8 0.37 4.26 2.67
C ILE A 8 -0.30 3.54 3.86
N PHE A 9 -1.21 2.59 3.59
CA PHE A 9 -1.93 1.79 4.59
C PHE A 9 -1.81 0.28 4.31
N PRO A 10 -0.60 -0.31 4.35
CA PRO A 10 -0.39 -1.71 3.99
C PRO A 10 -1.19 -2.68 4.88
N GLY A 11 -1.43 -2.33 6.16
CA GLY A 11 -2.20 -3.14 7.09
C GLY A 11 -3.64 -3.41 6.64
N LEU A 12 -4.29 -2.44 5.98
CA LEU A 12 -5.66 -2.60 5.47
C LEU A 12 -5.70 -3.66 4.34
N ILE A 13 -4.75 -3.58 3.42
CA ILE A 13 -4.63 -4.52 2.30
C ILE A 13 -4.30 -5.91 2.82
N ASN A 14 -3.29 -6.02 3.69
CA ASN A 14 -2.86 -7.30 4.25
C ASN A 14 -3.98 -7.98 5.04
N SER A 15 -4.70 -7.22 5.88
CA SER A 15 -5.83 -7.73 6.65
C SER A 15 -6.93 -8.27 5.74
N TYR A 16 -7.39 -7.45 4.78
CA TYR A 16 -8.46 -7.86 3.87
C TYR A 16 -8.09 -9.06 3.00
N CYS A 17 -6.85 -9.09 2.47
CA CYS A 17 -6.41 -10.17 1.58
C CYS A 17 -6.14 -11.50 2.30
N GLN A 18 -6.04 -11.51 3.63
CA GLN A 18 -5.91 -12.73 4.43
C GLN A 18 -7.26 -13.42 4.68
N GLU A 19 -8.38 -12.76 4.41
CA GLU A 19 -9.72 -13.27 4.68
C GLU A 19 -10.31 -14.11 3.53
N SER A 20 -11.23 -15.01 3.88
CA SER A 20 -12.10 -15.74 2.96
C SER A 20 -11.36 -16.41 1.77
N LEU A 21 -11.86 -16.22 0.54
CA LEU A 21 -11.33 -16.78 -0.71
C LEU A 21 -9.91 -16.32 -1.02
N LEU A 22 -9.58 -15.05 -0.77
CA LEU A 22 -8.25 -14.50 -1.03
C LEU A 22 -7.22 -15.16 -0.11
N GLY A 23 -7.51 -15.26 1.19
CA GLY A 23 -6.68 -15.98 2.15
C GLY A 23 -6.45 -17.44 1.78
N LYS A 24 -7.53 -18.15 1.39
CA LYS A 24 -7.44 -19.55 0.93
C LYS A 24 -6.59 -19.68 -0.34
N ALA A 25 -6.75 -18.79 -1.32
CA ALA A 25 -5.99 -18.81 -2.56
C ALA A 25 -4.49 -18.54 -2.32
N GLN A 26 -4.16 -17.63 -1.38
CA GLN A 26 -2.79 -17.39 -0.95
C GLN A 26 -2.19 -18.60 -0.22
N LYS A 27 -2.93 -19.24 0.71
CA LYS A 27 -2.50 -20.48 1.39
C LYS A 27 -2.25 -21.63 0.41
N LYS A 28 -3.07 -21.73 -0.65
CA LYS A 28 -2.88 -22.67 -1.76
C LYS A 28 -1.82 -22.24 -2.78
N LYS A 29 -1.14 -21.12 -2.55
CA LYS A 29 -0.08 -20.54 -3.42
C LYS A 29 -0.54 -20.26 -4.86
N LEU A 30 -1.84 -20.05 -5.09
CA LEU A 30 -2.41 -19.73 -6.41
C LEU A 30 -2.17 -18.26 -6.76
N ILE A 31 -2.25 -17.39 -5.75
CA ILE A 31 -1.97 -15.97 -5.84
C ILE A 31 -1.04 -15.54 -4.70
N LYS A 32 -0.36 -14.41 -4.89
CA LYS A 32 0.39 -13.69 -3.85
C LYS A 32 0.01 -12.22 -3.90
N VAL A 33 -0.40 -11.65 -2.77
CA VAL A 33 -0.63 -10.21 -2.64
C VAL A 33 0.46 -9.61 -1.77
N ASN A 34 1.09 -8.54 -2.27
CA ASN A 34 2.15 -7.83 -1.59
C ASN A 34 1.74 -6.35 -1.44
N ALA A 35 1.46 -5.91 -0.22
CA ALA A 35 1.24 -4.51 0.08
C ALA A 35 2.59 -3.81 0.29
N VAL A 36 2.90 -2.86 -0.58
CA VAL A 36 4.13 -2.07 -0.56
C VAL A 36 3.82 -0.73 0.09
N ASN A 37 4.46 -0.45 1.23
CA ASN A 37 4.30 0.82 1.92
C ASN A 37 5.11 1.91 1.22
N LEU A 38 4.44 2.91 0.64
CA LEU A 38 5.13 4.00 -0.07
C LEU A 38 6.06 4.80 0.85
N ARG A 39 5.70 4.91 2.14
CA ARG A 39 6.49 5.63 3.16
C ARG A 39 7.89 5.04 3.37
N ASP A 40 8.10 3.76 3.05
CA ASP A 40 9.41 3.12 3.19
C ASP A 40 10.43 3.63 2.16
N PHE A 41 9.96 4.37 1.14
CA PHE A 41 10.77 4.94 0.06
C PHE A 41 10.89 6.47 0.14
N ALA A 42 10.35 7.08 1.21
CA ALA A 42 10.51 8.50 1.45
C ALA A 42 11.96 8.84 1.82
N VAL A 43 12.41 10.04 1.45
CA VAL A 43 13.80 10.49 1.65
C VAL A 43 13.97 11.40 2.88
N ASP A 44 12.87 11.87 3.45
CA ASP A 44 12.87 12.75 4.61
C ASP A 44 12.74 11.96 5.92
N LYS A 45 13.10 12.60 7.04
CA LYS A 45 13.09 11.98 8.38
C LYS A 45 11.70 11.54 8.87
N HIS A 46 10.65 12.18 8.37
CA HIS A 46 9.27 11.95 8.79
C HIS A 46 8.54 10.94 7.89
N ASN A 47 9.20 10.45 6.85
CA ASN A 47 8.64 9.57 5.83
C ASN A 47 7.36 10.12 5.19
N SER A 48 7.40 11.41 4.84
CA SER A 48 6.31 12.09 4.14
C SER A 48 6.17 11.54 2.72
N VAL A 49 4.94 11.56 2.21
CA VAL A 49 4.61 10.99 0.88
C VAL A 49 3.82 11.94 -0.02
N ASP A 50 3.41 13.07 0.54
CA ASP A 50 2.64 14.12 -0.10
C ASP A 50 3.33 15.47 0.15
N ASP A 51 3.08 16.44 -0.73
CA ASP A 51 3.56 17.81 -0.56
C ASP A 51 2.49 18.83 -1.02
N ALA A 52 2.68 20.09 -0.64
CA ALA A 52 1.79 21.16 -1.03
C ALA A 52 1.80 21.35 -2.57
N PRO A 53 0.63 21.54 -3.21
CA PRO A 53 0.56 21.75 -4.64
C PRO A 53 1.28 23.05 -5.04
N TYR A 54 2.10 22.97 -6.09
CA TYR A 54 2.62 24.17 -6.75
C TYR A 54 1.44 25.04 -7.25
N GLY A 55 1.48 26.33 -6.96
CA GLY A 55 0.37 27.26 -7.24
C GLY A 55 -0.61 27.44 -6.07
N GLY A 56 -0.45 26.70 -4.97
CA GLY A 56 -1.29 26.79 -3.78
C GLY A 56 -2.67 26.14 -3.95
N GLY A 57 -3.55 26.36 -2.97
CA GLY A 57 -4.88 25.75 -2.90
C GLY A 57 -5.02 24.74 -1.77
N PRO A 58 -6.23 24.19 -1.54
CA PRO A 58 -6.48 23.22 -0.50
C PRO A 58 -5.96 21.82 -0.88
N GLY A 59 -5.44 21.08 0.10
CA GLY A 59 -5.00 19.69 -0.06
C GLY A 59 -3.50 19.53 -0.31
N MET A 60 -3.11 18.29 -0.61
CA MET A 60 -1.74 17.83 -0.83
C MET A 60 -1.70 16.94 -2.09
N VAL A 61 -0.53 16.78 -2.70
CA VAL A 61 -0.30 15.99 -3.93
C VAL A 61 0.71 14.89 -3.69
#